data_AF-A0A1H3NJ85-F1
#
_entry.id   AF-A0A1H3NJ85-F1
#
_cell.length_a   1.000
_cell.length_b   1.000
_cell.length_c   1.000
_cell.angle_alpha   90.00
_cell.angle_beta   90.00
_cell.angle_gamma   90.00
#
_symmetry.space_group_name_H-M   'P 1'
#
loop_
_entity.id
_entity.type
_entity.pdbx_description
1 polymer ?
#
loop_
_entity_poly.entity_id
_entity_poly.type
_entity_poly.pdbx_seq_one_letter_code
_entity_poly.pdbx_strand_id
1 'polypeptide(L)'
;MSPSERREMIRKENTKLSLTRQCKLLKISRSSIYYAPVGVNAETLKLMHEIDRVFTKYPFFGSRQIAAYLPQSGFSAGRHRVRRLMNIMGLQAIYKGEAQAEHQQEAPTAPYLSIPAEEARNHAAQSGLVQRHHLHPCQERLSVSGGNHGLGDP
;
A
#
# COMPACT_ATOMS: atom_id res chain seq x y z
N MET A 1 27.23 -2.96 -17.48
CA MET A 1 26.22 -2.94 -18.57
C MET A 1 24.81 -2.84 -18.01
N SER A 2 24.08 -1.79 -18.39
CA SER A 2 22.67 -1.57 -18.03
C SER A 2 21.73 -2.56 -18.75
N PRO A 3 20.50 -2.79 -18.24
CA PRO A 3 19.53 -3.63 -18.94
C PRO A 3 19.17 -3.15 -20.34
N SER A 4 19.20 -1.84 -20.58
CA SER A 4 18.92 -1.23 -21.89
C SER A 4 20.01 -1.55 -22.91
N GLU A 5 21.29 -1.40 -22.52
CA GLU A 5 22.44 -1.76 -23.38
C GLU A 5 22.40 -3.24 -23.80
N ARG A 6 22.01 -4.13 -22.89
CA ARG A 6 21.88 -5.57 -23.22
C ARG A 6 20.75 -5.83 -24.21
N ARG A 7 19.70 -5.01 -24.23
CA ARG A 7 18.60 -5.16 -25.22
C ARG A 7 19.06 -4.77 -26.61
N GLU A 8 19.87 -3.73 -26.74
CA GLU A 8 20.42 -3.27 -28.03
C GLU A 8 21.33 -4.30 -28.70
N MET A 9 21.96 -5.19 -27.92
CA MET A 9 22.80 -6.28 -28.44
C MET A 9 22.00 -7.41 -29.11
N ILE A 10 20.67 -7.43 -28.98
CA ILE A 10 19.83 -8.49 -29.55
C ILE A 10 19.63 -8.25 -31.05
N ARG A 11 19.92 -9.29 -31.84
CA ARG A 11 19.70 -9.27 -33.29
C ARG A 11 18.52 -10.17 -33.64
N LYS A 12 17.39 -9.56 -34.02
CA LYS A 12 16.14 -10.28 -34.38
C LYS A 12 16.29 -11.13 -35.64
N GLU A 13 17.10 -10.68 -36.59
CA GLU A 13 17.28 -11.32 -37.91
C GLU A 13 18.42 -12.34 -37.94
N ASN A 14 19.00 -12.70 -36.79
CA ASN A 14 20.13 -13.61 -36.74
C ASN A 14 19.70 -15.06 -36.96
N THR A 15 20.08 -15.65 -38.09
CA THR A 15 19.74 -17.05 -38.46
C THR A 15 20.47 -18.09 -37.62
N LYS A 16 21.58 -17.74 -36.95
CA LYS A 16 22.43 -18.69 -36.20
C LYS A 16 22.02 -18.88 -34.73
N LEU A 17 21.37 -17.88 -34.12
CA LEU A 17 21.02 -17.89 -32.69
C LEU A 17 19.60 -17.40 -32.47
N SER A 18 18.76 -18.27 -31.90
CA SER A 18 17.38 -17.90 -31.54
C SER A 18 17.36 -16.80 -30.48
N LEU A 19 16.30 -15.96 -30.52
CA LEU A 19 16.07 -14.90 -29.53
C LEU A 19 16.12 -15.41 -28.08
N THR A 20 15.60 -16.61 -27.82
CA THR A 20 15.66 -17.25 -26.50
C THR A 20 17.08 -17.46 -26.03
N ARG A 21 17.97 -17.94 -26.92
CA ARG A 21 19.37 -18.19 -26.59
C ARG A 21 20.14 -16.88 -26.41
N GLN A 22 19.86 -15.86 -27.24
CA GLN A 22 20.39 -14.51 -27.06
C GLN A 22 19.98 -13.92 -25.70
N CYS A 23 18.71 -14.02 -25.31
CA CYS A 23 18.23 -13.57 -24.00
C CYS A 23 18.93 -14.27 -22.84
N LYS A 24 19.12 -15.60 -22.94
CA LYS A 24 19.77 -16.41 -21.92
C LYS A 24 21.23 -16.03 -21.74
N LEU A 25 21.95 -15.78 -22.84
CA LEU A 25 23.34 -15.32 -22.82
C LEU A 25 23.48 -13.92 -22.21
N LEU A 26 22.56 -13.01 -22.58
CA LEU A 26 22.55 -11.62 -22.11
C LEU A 26 21.90 -11.43 -20.73
N LYS A 27 21.39 -12.50 -20.11
CA LYS A 27 20.69 -12.49 -18.83
C LYS A 27 19.56 -11.46 -18.76
N ILE A 28 18.72 -11.42 -19.80
CA ILE A 28 17.54 -10.55 -19.90
C ILE A 28 16.26 -11.39 -20.04
N SER A 29 15.14 -10.87 -19.55
CA SER A 29 13.86 -11.54 -19.77
C SER A 29 13.41 -11.39 -21.22
N ARG A 30 12.79 -12.43 -21.78
CA ARG A 30 12.26 -12.38 -23.15
C ARG A 30 11.16 -11.32 -23.30
N SER A 31 10.36 -11.11 -22.25
CA SER A 31 9.31 -10.07 -22.24
C SER A 31 9.86 -8.67 -22.47
N SER A 32 11.10 -8.42 -22.04
CA SER A 32 11.75 -7.13 -22.19
C SER A 32 12.04 -6.73 -23.64
N ILE A 33 12.10 -7.70 -24.57
CA ILE A 33 12.24 -7.45 -26.02
C ILE A 33 10.98 -6.83 -26.60
N TYR A 34 9.82 -7.28 -26.12
CA TYR A 34 8.52 -6.89 -26.64
C TYR A 34 7.96 -5.66 -25.93
N TYR A 35 8.50 -5.32 -24.77
CA TYR A 35 8.09 -4.14 -24.01
C TYR A 35 8.66 -2.86 -24.62
N ALA A 36 7.80 -2.06 -25.24
CA ALA A 36 8.10 -0.69 -25.60
C ALA A 36 7.73 0.24 -24.42
N PRO A 37 8.65 1.08 -23.92
CA PRO A 37 8.33 2.04 -22.88
C PRO A 37 7.31 3.05 -23.44
N VAL A 38 6.16 3.17 -22.78
CA VAL A 38 5.18 4.20 -23.10
C VAL A 38 5.57 5.49 -22.38
N GLY A 39 5.68 6.59 -23.13
CA GLY A 39 5.98 7.91 -22.57
C GLY A 39 4.89 8.41 -21.61
N VAL A 40 5.17 9.54 -20.95
CA VAL A 40 4.19 10.17 -20.07
C VAL A 40 3.14 10.90 -20.92
N ASN A 41 1.88 10.51 -20.79
CA ASN A 41 0.76 11.15 -21.49
C ASN A 41 0.63 12.63 -21.10
N ALA A 42 0.17 13.49 -22.03
CA ALA A 42 -0.03 14.92 -21.79
C ALA A 42 -0.99 15.21 -20.62
N GLU A 43 -2.03 14.40 -20.44
CA GLU A 43 -2.94 14.49 -19.29
C GLU A 43 -2.23 14.21 -17.96
N THR A 44 -1.30 13.25 -17.96
CA THR A 44 -0.50 12.92 -16.78
C THR A 44 0.44 14.06 -16.44
N LEU A 45 1.02 14.74 -17.43
CA LEU A 45 1.84 15.94 -17.21
C LEU A 45 1.01 17.08 -16.59
N LYS A 46 -0.19 17.35 -17.10
CA LYS A 46 -1.11 18.34 -16.49
C LYS A 46 -1.42 18.01 -15.03
N LEU A 47 -1.69 16.74 -14.74
CA LEU A 47 -1.93 16.28 -13.38
C LEU A 47 -0.68 16.42 -12.50
N MET A 48 0.52 16.15 -13.01
CA MET A 48 1.78 16.35 -12.28
C MET A 48 2.00 17.82 -11.94
N HIS A 49 1.74 18.74 -12.88
CA HIS A 49 1.83 20.18 -12.61
C HIS A 49 0.83 20.64 -11.54
N GLU A 50 -0.40 20.09 -11.56
CA GLU A 50 -1.39 20.42 -10.53
C GLU A 50 -0.99 19.88 -9.16
N ILE A 51 -0.48 18.65 -9.09
CA ILE A 51 0.05 18.08 -7.84
C ILE A 51 1.19 18.94 -7.29
N ASP A 52 2.10 19.39 -8.15
CA ASP A 52 3.22 20.26 -7.77
C ASP A 52 2.75 21.61 -7.19
N ARG A 53 1.78 22.24 -7.86
CA ARG A 53 1.15 23.48 -7.42
C ARG A 53 0.48 23.33 -6.05
N VAL A 54 -0.27 22.25 -5.85
CA VAL A 54 -0.95 21.96 -4.57
C VAL A 54 0.07 21.71 -3.46
N PHE A 55 1.11 20.93 -3.76
CA PHE A 55 2.16 20.60 -2.79
C PHE A 55 3.00 21.81 -2.39
N THR A 56 3.31 22.70 -3.34
CA THR A 56 4.00 23.97 -3.07
C THR A 56 3.18 24.87 -2.15
N LYS A 57 1.85 24.87 -2.31
CA LYS A 57 0.94 25.63 -1.44
C LYS A 57 0.76 24.97 -0.06
N TYR A 58 0.76 23.64 -0.01
CA TYR A 58 0.48 22.85 1.19
C TYR A 58 1.50 21.68 1.33
N PRO A 59 2.72 21.92 1.83
CA PRO A 59 3.79 20.92 1.87
C PRO A 59 3.56 19.77 2.87
N PHE A 60 2.55 19.90 3.73
CA PHE A 60 2.10 18.85 4.66
C PHE A 60 1.03 17.93 4.03
N PHE A 61 0.58 18.23 2.81
CA PHE A 61 -0.41 17.41 2.12
C PHE A 61 0.20 16.11 1.60
N GLY A 62 -0.26 15.00 2.16
CA GLY A 62 0.01 13.66 1.64
C GLY A 62 -0.92 13.29 0.49
N SER A 63 -0.64 12.14 -0.14
CA SER A 63 -1.43 11.62 -1.28
C SER A 63 -2.94 11.56 -1.09
N ARG A 64 -3.43 11.36 0.15
CA ARG A 64 -4.87 11.36 0.46
C ARG A 64 -5.47 12.77 0.38
N GLN A 65 -4.80 13.76 0.96
CA GLN A 65 -5.26 15.15 1.00
C GLN A 65 -5.20 15.78 -0.38
N ILE A 66 -4.12 15.53 -1.13
CA ILE A 66 -4.02 15.97 -2.53
C ILE A 66 -5.13 15.35 -3.38
N ALA A 67 -5.39 14.04 -3.26
CA ALA A 67 -6.48 13.41 -4.01
C ALA A 67 -7.86 13.99 -3.69
N ALA A 68 -8.11 14.40 -2.45
CA ALA A 68 -9.34 15.08 -2.05
C ALA A 68 -9.42 16.54 -2.54
N TYR A 69 -8.27 17.19 -2.75
CA TYR A 69 -8.19 18.57 -3.23
C TYR A 69 -8.37 18.69 -4.75
N LEU A 70 -7.88 17.71 -5.52
CA LEU A 70 -7.90 17.73 -6.99
C LEU A 70 -9.28 18.01 -7.64
N PRO A 71 -10.41 17.50 -7.11
CA PRO A 71 -11.73 17.84 -7.66
C PRO A 71 -12.03 19.34 -7.64
N GLN A 72 -11.48 20.09 -6.69
CA GLN A 72 -11.64 21.55 -6.61
C GLN A 72 -10.91 22.27 -7.75
N SER A 73 -9.85 21.68 -8.30
CA SER A 73 -9.11 22.21 -9.44
C SER A 73 -9.50 21.59 -10.78
N GLY A 74 -10.57 20.79 -10.81
CA GLY A 74 -11.10 20.18 -12.03
C GLY A 74 -10.36 18.90 -12.46
N PHE A 75 -9.53 18.32 -11.60
CA PHE A 75 -8.83 17.06 -11.86
C PHE A 75 -9.45 15.92 -11.07
N SER A 76 -9.55 14.73 -11.68
CA SER A 76 -9.96 13.50 -11.00
C SER A 76 -8.81 12.48 -10.99
N ALA A 77 -8.27 12.20 -9.81
CA ALA A 77 -7.27 11.15 -9.64
C ALA A 77 -7.40 10.47 -8.27
N GLY A 78 -7.44 9.14 -8.27
CA GLY A 78 -7.43 8.36 -7.04
C GLY A 78 -6.11 8.47 -6.28
N ARG A 79 -6.16 8.29 -4.96
CA ARG A 79 -4.99 8.38 -4.05
C ARG A 79 -3.78 7.55 -4.48
N HIS A 80 -3.96 6.40 -5.11
CA HIS A 80 -2.86 5.55 -5.57
C HIS A 80 -2.14 6.13 -6.80
N ARG A 81 -2.90 6.75 -7.72
CA ARG A 81 -2.34 7.47 -8.87
C ARG A 81 -1.55 8.68 -8.38
N VAL A 82 -2.12 9.46 -7.48
CA VAL A 82 -1.46 10.62 -6.86
C VAL A 82 -0.18 10.18 -6.13
N ARG A 83 -0.23 9.15 -5.28
CA ARG A 83 0.96 8.63 -4.59
C ARG A 83 2.06 8.20 -5.56
N ARG A 84 1.71 7.51 -6.65
CA ARG A 84 2.68 7.12 -7.68
C ARG A 84 3.35 8.35 -8.30
N LEU A 85 2.57 9.37 -8.66
CA LEU A 85 3.09 10.59 -9.27
C LEU A 85 3.95 11.39 -8.29
N MET A 86 3.53 11.53 -7.03
CA MET A 86 4.36 12.13 -5.97
C MET A 86 5.71 11.41 -5.85
N ASN A 87 5.72 10.08 -5.85
CA ASN A 87 6.97 9.30 -5.79
C ASN A 87 7.86 9.51 -7.01
N ILE A 88 7.28 9.58 -8.22
CA ILE A 88 8.04 9.88 -9.46
C ILE A 88 8.64 11.29 -9.40
N MET A 89 7.92 12.24 -8.81
CA MET A 89 8.35 13.64 -8.65
C MET A 89 9.25 13.87 -7.44
N GLY A 90 9.43 12.88 -6.55
CA GLY A 90 10.19 13.04 -5.31
C GLY A 90 9.48 13.87 -4.22
N LEU A 91 8.16 14.02 -4.29
CA LEU A 91 7.37 14.79 -3.32
C LEU A 91 7.00 13.92 -2.12
N GLN A 92 7.36 14.36 -0.92
CA GLN A 92 7.00 13.70 0.34
C GLN A 92 6.44 14.71 1.33
N ALA A 93 5.26 14.43 1.88
CA ALA A 93 4.64 15.29 2.87
C ALA A 93 5.49 15.39 4.14
N ILE A 94 5.70 16.62 4.59
CA ILE A 94 6.47 16.91 5.79
C ILE A 94 5.51 16.85 6.99
N TYR A 95 5.68 15.84 7.83
CA TYR A 95 5.00 15.75 9.12
C TYR A 95 6.00 16.07 10.22
N LYS A 96 5.58 16.86 11.22
CA LYS A 96 6.33 16.98 12.46
C LYS A 96 6.26 15.61 13.13
N GLY A 97 7.38 14.88 13.13
CA GLY A 97 7.48 13.66 13.92
C GLY A 97 7.23 14.02 15.37
N GLU A 98 6.23 13.39 15.99
CA GLU A 98 6.31 13.18 17.43
C GLU A 98 7.59 12.39 17.65
N ALA A 99 8.50 12.91 18.50
CA ALA A 99 9.56 12.07 19.01
C ALA A 99 8.85 10.84 19.57
N GLN A 100 9.19 9.65 19.05
CA GLN A 100 8.79 8.43 19.73
C GLN A 100 9.44 8.55 21.10
N ALA A 101 8.67 8.96 22.11
CA ALA A 101 9.06 8.72 23.49
C ALA A 101 9.24 7.21 23.52
N GLU A 102 10.49 6.80 23.62
CA GLU A 102 10.88 5.42 23.79
C GLU A 102 9.96 4.87 24.88
N HIS A 103 9.02 4.00 24.51
CA HIS A 103 8.27 3.23 25.49
C HIS A 103 9.29 2.26 26.09
N GLN A 104 10.13 2.75 27.02
CA GLN A 104 10.66 1.92 28.06
C GLN A 104 9.45 1.44 28.85
N GLN A 105 9.01 0.22 28.55
CA GLN A 105 8.16 -0.54 29.45
C GLN A 105 8.98 -0.91 30.68
N GLU A 106 9.17 0.07 31.56
CA GLU A 106 9.41 -0.18 32.98
C GLU A 106 8.07 -0.03 33.68
N ALA A 107 7.43 -1.17 33.95
CA ALA A 107 6.23 -1.22 34.75
C ALA A 107 6.50 -0.55 36.11
N PRO A 108 5.67 0.40 36.58
CA PRO A 108 5.75 0.86 37.95
C PRO A 108 5.28 -0.29 38.85
N THR A 109 6.22 -0.94 39.51
CA THR A 109 5.93 -1.91 40.56
C THR A 109 5.34 -1.13 41.74
N ALA A 110 4.02 -1.11 41.86
CA ALA A 110 3.36 -0.61 43.06
C ALA A 110 3.75 -1.54 44.23
N PRO A 111 4.37 -1.03 45.31
CA PRO A 111 4.71 -1.87 46.45
C PRO A 111 3.45 -2.13 47.28
N TYR A 112 3.17 -3.40 47.43
CA TYR A 112 2.25 -4.04 48.36
C TYR A 112 2.22 -3.33 49.73
N LEU A 113 1.04 -2.84 50.13
CA LEU A 113 0.72 -2.55 51.52
C LEU A 113 -0.51 -3.38 51.91
N SER A 114 -0.25 -4.50 52.59
CA SER A 114 -1.28 -5.29 53.26
C SER A 114 -1.82 -4.53 54.46
N ILE A 115 -3.14 -4.41 54.54
CA ILE A 115 -3.85 -4.06 55.77
C ILE A 115 -4.74 -5.25 56.14
N PRO A 116 -4.77 -5.70 57.41
CA PRO A 116 -5.48 -6.90 57.81
C PRO A 116 -7.00 -6.70 57.88
N ALA A 117 -7.70 -7.81 57.74
CA ALA A 117 -9.15 -7.94 57.73
C ALA A 117 -9.81 -7.49 59.05
N GLU A 118 -10.88 -6.70 58.93
CA GLU A 118 -11.98 -6.75 59.90
C GLU A 118 -13.29 -7.09 59.20
N GLU A 119 -14.02 -7.94 59.88
CA GLU A 119 -15.05 -8.85 59.41
C GLU A 119 -16.43 -8.22 59.66
N ALA A 120 -17.17 -7.86 58.61
CA ALA A 120 -18.54 -7.38 58.71
C ALA A 120 -19.48 -8.17 57.79
N ARG A 121 -19.90 -9.32 58.32
CA ARG A 121 -21.24 -9.92 58.27
C ARG A 121 -22.11 -9.61 57.04
N ASN A 122 -22.16 -10.62 56.15
CA ASN A 122 -23.35 -11.20 55.54
C ASN A 122 -24.55 -10.27 55.28
N HIS A 123 -24.74 -9.88 54.01
CA HIS A 123 -26.07 -9.93 53.40
C HIS A 123 -25.96 -10.36 51.93
N ALA A 124 -26.64 -11.46 51.63
CA ALA A 124 -26.72 -12.08 50.33
C ALA A 124 -27.56 -11.26 49.36
N ALA A 125 -27.04 -11.01 48.16
CA ALA A 125 -27.82 -10.72 46.96
C ALA A 125 -27.02 -11.12 45.71
N GLN A 126 -27.27 -12.36 45.28
CA GLN A 126 -27.33 -12.86 43.90
C GLN A 126 -26.10 -12.72 42.97
N SER A 127 -25.64 -13.89 42.53
CA SER A 127 -24.59 -14.17 41.56
C SER A 127 -24.90 -13.64 40.16
N GLY A 128 -24.15 -12.63 39.71
CA GLY A 128 -24.02 -12.30 38.29
C GLY A 128 -22.86 -13.09 37.68
N LEU A 129 -23.12 -14.34 37.27
CA LEU A 129 -22.16 -15.10 36.47
C LEU A 129 -21.95 -14.42 35.11
N VAL A 130 -20.72 -13.92 34.94
CA VAL A 130 -19.80 -14.24 33.84
C VAL A 130 -20.44 -14.46 32.45
N GLN A 131 -20.10 -13.58 31.50
CA GLN A 131 -19.49 -14.05 30.25
C GLN A 131 -18.76 -12.94 29.48
N ARG A 132 -17.45 -13.16 29.35
CA ARG A 132 -16.53 -12.51 28.43
C ARG A 132 -16.95 -12.90 27.01
N HIS A 133 -17.32 -11.94 26.16
CA HIS A 133 -17.37 -12.23 24.73
C HIS A 133 -15.95 -12.19 24.15
N HIS A 134 -15.33 -13.37 24.09
CA HIS A 134 -14.30 -13.64 23.10
C HIS A 134 -14.99 -13.79 21.74
N LEU A 135 -14.66 -12.91 20.79
CA LEU A 135 -14.95 -13.15 19.37
C LEU A 135 -14.02 -14.28 18.90
N HIS A 136 -14.56 -15.49 18.81
CA HIS A 136 -13.91 -16.58 18.08
C HIS A 136 -14.53 -16.73 16.69
N PRO A 137 -13.72 -16.80 15.62
CA PRO A 137 -14.20 -17.12 14.28
C PRO A 137 -14.38 -18.64 14.16
N CYS A 138 -15.51 -19.12 13.66
CA CYS A 138 -15.58 -20.43 12.99
C CYS A 138 -16.89 -20.64 12.18
N GLN A 139 -16.72 -20.69 10.86
CA GLN A 139 -17.46 -21.45 9.82
C GLN A 139 -18.94 -21.08 9.57
N GLU A 140 -19.39 -20.94 8.32
CA GLU A 140 -19.44 -21.97 7.27
C GLU A 140 -19.27 -21.35 5.85
N ARG A 141 -18.46 -22.01 4.99
CA ARG A 141 -18.27 -21.60 3.60
C ARG A 141 -19.50 -22.00 2.79
N LEU A 142 -20.26 -21.02 2.30
CA LEU A 142 -21.21 -21.26 1.23
C LEU A 142 -20.45 -21.44 -0.10
N SER A 143 -20.58 -22.63 -0.68
CA SER A 143 -20.14 -22.94 -2.04
C SER A 143 -21.03 -22.23 -3.06
N VAL A 144 -20.44 -21.37 -3.89
CA VAL A 144 -21.12 -20.87 -5.10
C VAL A 144 -20.58 -21.67 -6.29
N SER A 145 -21.44 -22.49 -6.89
CA SER A 145 -21.15 -23.27 -8.08
C SER A 145 -20.96 -22.35 -9.30
N GLY A 146 -19.91 -22.61 -10.08
CA GLY A 146 -19.51 -21.81 -11.23
C GLY A 146 -20.30 -22.04 -12.53
N GLY A 147 -19.87 -21.32 -13.56
CA GLY A 147 -20.29 -21.48 -14.95
C GLY A 147 -19.70 -20.39 -15.85
N ASN A 148 -18.55 -20.67 -16.48
CA ASN A 148 -17.89 -19.83 -17.48
C ASN A 148 -18.59 -19.97 -18.84
N HIS A 149 -18.91 -18.90 -19.56
CA HIS A 149 -18.85 -18.78 -21.04
C HIS A 149 -18.71 -17.26 -21.33
N GLY A 150 -17.74 -16.72 -22.07
CA GLY A 150 -17.36 -17.04 -23.45
C GLY A 150 -17.91 -15.92 -24.37
N LEU A 151 -17.02 -15.16 -25.02
CA LEU A 151 -17.25 -13.98 -25.88
C LEU A 151 -18.19 -14.22 -27.09
N GLY A 152 -18.81 -13.14 -27.59
CA GLY A 152 -19.30 -13.03 -28.98
C GLY A 152 -20.19 -11.81 -29.24
N ASP A 153 -19.65 -10.78 -29.89
CA ASP A 153 -20.42 -9.71 -30.57
C ASP A 153 -21.11 -10.25 -31.84
N PRO A 154 -22.07 -9.50 -32.43
CA PRO A 154 -21.71 -8.62 -33.55
C PRO A 154 -22.01 -7.13 -33.34
#